data_AF-A0A1E5UBL6-F1
#
_entry.id   AF-A0A1E5UBL6-F1
#
_cell.length_a   1.000
_cell.length_b   1.000
_cell.length_c   1.000
_cell.angle_alpha   90.00
_cell.angle_beta   90.00
_cell.angle_gamma   90.00
#
_symmetry.space_group_name_H-M   'P 1'
#
loop_
_entity.id
_entity.type
_entity.pdbx_description
1 polymer ?
#
loop_
_entity_poly.entity_id
_entity_poly.type
_entity_poly.pdbx_seq_one_letter_code
_entity_poly.pdbx_strand_id
1 'polypeptide(L)'
;MELKRVVVTGFGAITPIGNNAQEYWENLVKGVSGAAPITLFDSTNFKTKFACEVKNFNPLDHFEKKEAKKMDRNTQLGVVAAREAVSHSRIIEDQVDKNRVGVIWGSGIGGLETFETEVLGWAKSEGIPRFNPFFIPKMIADITPGHISMEYGFHGPNYTTVSACASSANALIDAKMLLQLGKADVIVCGGSEAAVTASGMGGFNSMMALSTRNDDYKTASRPFDKDRDGFVLGEGAGCIILEEYEHAKKRGATIYAELAGGGLSADAYHMTAPHPEGLGAYLVMKNCLEDAGVTPDEVDHINMHGTSTPLGDIAESNAIARLLGEHAFDIQINSTKSMTGHLLGAAGVIEAIAALGTILHGIVPPTINHFTDDENIDSRLDFTFNHAVKKDVKIAMSNTFGFGGHNACVLFKKL
;
A
#
# COMPACT_ATOMS: atom_id res chain seq x y z
N MET A 1 -11.95 22.44 20.37
CA MET A 1 -12.76 21.36 19.75
C MET A 1 -12.07 20.06 20.09
N GLU A 2 -12.82 19.07 20.53
CA GLU A 2 -12.30 17.70 20.72
C GLU A 2 -12.25 17.03 19.34
N LEU A 3 -11.12 16.38 19.01
CA LEU A 3 -10.99 15.68 17.72
C LEU A 3 -11.84 14.41 17.76
N LYS A 4 -12.58 14.15 16.68
CA LYS A 4 -13.39 12.93 16.59
C LYS A 4 -12.49 11.69 16.48
N ARG A 5 -12.99 10.53 16.90
CA ARG A 5 -12.32 9.23 16.71
C ARG A 5 -12.64 8.67 15.33
N VAL A 6 -11.68 7.95 14.74
CA VAL A 6 -11.79 7.41 13.39
C VAL A 6 -11.57 5.91 13.42
N VAL A 7 -12.50 5.16 12.85
CA VAL A 7 -12.49 3.70 12.90
C VAL A 7 -12.59 3.07 11.51
N VAL A 8 -12.15 1.82 11.42
CA VAL A 8 -12.27 1.00 10.21
C VAL A 8 -13.57 0.20 10.27
N THR A 9 -14.42 0.38 9.27
CA THR A 9 -15.72 -0.35 9.17
C THR A 9 -15.81 -1.28 7.97
N GLY A 10 -14.82 -1.26 7.07
CA GLY A 10 -14.70 -2.22 5.97
C GLY A 10 -13.36 -2.11 5.27
N PHE A 11 -13.02 -3.12 4.50
CA PHE A 11 -11.77 -3.18 3.74
C PHE A 11 -11.88 -4.16 2.58
N GLY A 12 -11.04 -3.98 1.57
CA GLY A 12 -10.97 -4.79 0.35
C GLY A 12 -9.59 -4.72 -0.28
N ALA A 13 -9.18 -5.75 -1.04
CA ALA A 13 -7.84 -5.87 -1.58
C ALA A 13 -7.78 -6.65 -2.89
N ILE A 14 -6.99 -6.16 -3.85
CA ILE A 14 -6.58 -6.87 -5.06
C ILE A 14 -5.05 -6.88 -5.10
N THR A 15 -4.44 -8.07 -5.02
CA THR A 15 -2.98 -8.21 -4.84
C THR A 15 -2.42 -9.36 -5.67
N PRO A 16 -1.08 -9.46 -5.81
CA PRO A 16 -0.43 -10.59 -6.52
C PRO A 16 -0.62 -11.97 -5.88
N ILE A 17 -1.20 -12.00 -4.68
CA ILE A 17 -1.46 -13.21 -3.90
C ILE A 17 -2.93 -13.33 -3.47
N GLY A 18 -3.84 -12.54 -4.04
CA GLY A 18 -5.27 -12.70 -3.79
C GLY A 18 -6.12 -11.57 -4.37
N ASN A 19 -7.28 -11.92 -4.93
CA ASN A 19 -8.19 -10.99 -5.60
C ASN A 19 -9.37 -10.56 -4.71
N ASN A 20 -9.21 -10.69 -3.40
CA ASN A 20 -10.07 -10.17 -2.34
C ASN A 20 -9.27 -10.17 -1.03
N ALA A 21 -9.74 -9.45 -0.02
CA ALA A 21 -9.07 -9.32 1.27
C ALA A 21 -8.92 -10.66 2.01
N GLN A 22 -9.88 -11.57 1.87
CA GLN A 22 -9.82 -12.89 2.50
C GLN A 22 -8.68 -13.74 1.90
N GLU A 23 -8.65 -13.88 0.57
CA GLU A 23 -7.61 -14.64 -0.13
C GLU A 23 -6.23 -14.03 0.11
N TYR A 24 -6.14 -12.70 0.08
CA TYR A 24 -4.92 -11.96 0.42
C TYR A 24 -4.41 -12.36 1.81
N TRP A 25 -5.26 -12.29 2.83
CA TRP A 25 -4.89 -12.64 4.20
C TRP A 25 -4.46 -14.10 4.35
N GLU A 26 -5.25 -15.03 3.79
CA GLU A 26 -4.94 -16.46 3.87
C GLU A 26 -3.58 -16.78 3.23
N ASN A 27 -3.24 -16.13 2.12
CA ASN A 27 -1.98 -16.34 1.42
C ASN A 27 -0.79 -15.61 2.06
N LEU A 28 -1.02 -14.47 2.71
CA LEU A 28 -0.03 -13.85 3.60
C LEU A 28 0.38 -14.81 4.71
N VAL A 29 -0.57 -15.36 5.46
CA VAL A 29 -0.28 -16.28 6.58
C VAL A 29 0.46 -17.53 6.11
N LYS A 30 0.17 -18.02 4.91
CA LYS A 30 0.84 -19.18 4.30
C LYS A 30 2.23 -18.88 3.74
N GLY A 31 2.64 -17.61 3.64
CA GLY A 31 3.92 -17.25 3.03
C GLY A 31 3.97 -17.45 1.52
N VAL A 32 2.85 -17.23 0.81
CA VAL A 32 2.79 -17.45 -0.65
C VAL A 32 3.50 -16.32 -1.39
N SER A 33 4.46 -16.66 -2.25
CA SER A 33 5.14 -15.66 -3.10
C SER A 33 4.28 -15.24 -4.30
N GLY A 34 4.19 -13.93 -4.50
CA GLY A 34 3.56 -13.28 -5.65
C GLY A 34 4.43 -13.29 -6.91
N ALA A 35 5.75 -13.46 -6.77
CA ALA A 35 6.71 -13.29 -7.85
C ALA A 35 6.57 -14.36 -8.95
N ALA A 36 6.49 -13.90 -10.20
CA ALA A 36 6.41 -14.74 -11.39
C ALA A 36 7.11 -14.04 -12.58
N PRO A 37 7.46 -14.78 -13.65
CA PRO A 37 7.87 -14.16 -14.91
C PRO A 37 6.80 -13.19 -15.40
N ILE A 38 7.21 -12.05 -15.96
CA ILE A 38 6.29 -11.03 -16.47
C ILE A 38 5.48 -11.61 -17.63
N THR A 39 4.16 -11.41 -17.59
CA THR A 39 3.22 -11.83 -18.64
C THR A 39 2.52 -10.66 -19.31
N LEU A 40 2.52 -9.48 -18.69
CA LEU A 40 1.82 -8.29 -19.21
C LEU A 40 2.48 -7.69 -20.47
N PHE A 41 3.79 -7.91 -20.68
CA PHE A 41 4.51 -7.50 -21.89
C PHE A 41 5.74 -8.39 -22.15
N ASP A 42 6.35 -8.27 -23.34
CA ASP A 42 7.59 -8.99 -23.67
C ASP A 42 8.80 -8.39 -22.92
N SER A 43 9.24 -9.08 -21.87
CA SER A 43 10.36 -8.69 -21.03
C SER A 43 11.71 -9.25 -21.47
N THR A 44 11.81 -9.92 -22.64
CA THR A 44 13.02 -10.65 -23.07
C THR A 44 14.31 -9.82 -23.02
N ASN A 45 14.22 -8.55 -23.39
CA ASN A 45 15.35 -7.61 -23.45
C ASN A 45 15.54 -6.77 -22.17
N PHE A 46 14.74 -6.99 -21.14
CA PHE A 46 14.81 -6.26 -19.88
C PHE A 46 15.80 -6.92 -18.91
N LYS A 47 16.45 -6.11 -18.07
CA LYS A 47 17.37 -6.59 -17.02
C LYS A 47 16.63 -7.43 -15.97
N THR A 48 15.40 -7.06 -15.66
CA THR A 48 14.49 -7.80 -14.77
C THR A 48 13.30 -8.31 -15.58
N LYS A 49 13.03 -9.61 -15.47
CA LYS A 49 12.05 -10.36 -16.29
C LYS A 49 10.91 -10.95 -15.47
N PHE A 50 10.79 -10.53 -14.22
CA PHE A 50 9.82 -11.01 -13.25
C PHE A 50 9.21 -9.82 -12.49
N ALA A 51 8.01 -10.03 -11.98
CA ALA A 51 7.25 -9.07 -11.19
C ALA A 51 6.24 -9.81 -10.31
N CYS A 52 5.57 -9.09 -9.43
CA CYS A 52 4.40 -9.56 -8.71
C CYS A 52 3.14 -8.99 -9.38
N GLU A 53 2.66 -9.66 -10.43
CA GLU A 53 1.44 -9.29 -11.16
C GLU A 53 0.18 -9.75 -10.41
N VAL A 54 -0.92 -9.01 -10.53
CA VAL A 54 -2.24 -9.49 -10.08
C VAL A 54 -2.65 -10.64 -11.00
N LYS A 55 -2.87 -11.82 -10.40
CA LYS A 55 -3.12 -13.08 -11.14
C LYS A 55 -4.60 -13.22 -11.46
N ASN A 56 -4.91 -13.78 -12.64
CA ASN A 56 -6.27 -14.12 -13.07
C ASN A 56 -7.26 -12.95 -13.02
N PHE A 57 -6.79 -11.71 -13.17
CA PHE A 57 -7.66 -10.54 -13.23
C PHE A 57 -8.10 -10.27 -14.67
N ASN A 58 -9.40 -10.41 -14.92
CA ASN A 58 -10.02 -10.04 -16.18
C ASN A 58 -10.99 -8.86 -15.97
N PRO A 59 -10.75 -7.69 -16.58
CA PRO A 59 -11.61 -6.53 -16.40
C PRO A 59 -13.08 -6.78 -16.77
N LEU A 60 -13.35 -7.70 -17.70
CA LEU A 60 -14.72 -8.01 -18.16
C LEU A 60 -15.54 -8.80 -17.14
N ASP A 61 -14.92 -9.36 -16.12
CA ASP A 61 -15.63 -10.02 -15.01
C ASP A 61 -16.21 -8.97 -14.04
N HIS A 62 -15.75 -7.72 -14.13
CA HIS A 62 -16.11 -6.63 -13.22
C HIS A 62 -16.78 -5.44 -13.92
N PHE A 63 -16.53 -5.24 -15.20
CA PHE A 63 -16.97 -4.06 -15.94
C PHE A 63 -17.57 -4.45 -17.29
N GLU A 64 -18.59 -3.71 -17.71
CA GLU A 64 -18.98 -3.77 -19.12
C GLU A 64 -17.81 -3.34 -20.01
N LYS A 65 -17.68 -3.99 -21.17
CA LYS A 65 -16.58 -3.75 -22.13
C LYS A 65 -16.35 -2.28 -22.47
N LYS A 66 -17.41 -1.48 -22.54
CA LYS A 66 -17.33 -0.05 -22.86
C LYS A 66 -16.73 0.74 -21.69
N GLU A 67 -17.09 0.42 -20.46
CA GLU A 67 -16.56 1.09 -19.26
C GLU A 67 -15.13 0.66 -18.97
N ALA A 68 -14.81 -0.63 -19.10
CA ALA A 68 -13.45 -1.16 -18.92
C ALA A 68 -12.42 -0.40 -19.80
N LYS A 69 -12.79 -0.09 -21.04
CA LYS A 69 -11.92 0.63 -22.00
C LYS A 69 -11.67 2.09 -21.64
N LYS A 70 -12.47 2.70 -20.77
CA LYS A 70 -12.31 4.08 -20.31
C LYS A 70 -11.45 4.18 -19.05
N MET A 71 -10.97 3.06 -18.53
CA MET A 71 -10.14 3.00 -17.34
C MET A 71 -8.77 2.41 -17.69
N ASP A 72 -7.72 2.94 -17.10
CA ASP A 72 -6.43 2.27 -17.04
C ASP A 72 -6.48 1.08 -16.07
N ARG A 73 -5.58 0.11 -16.21
CA ARG A 73 -5.46 -1.02 -15.28
C ARG A 73 -5.36 -0.56 -13.82
N ASN A 74 -4.63 0.52 -13.54
CA ASN A 74 -4.53 1.13 -12.22
C ASN A 74 -5.94 1.40 -11.61
N THR A 75 -6.79 2.07 -12.37
CA THR A 75 -8.15 2.42 -11.96
C THR A 75 -9.07 1.21 -11.88
N GLN A 76 -8.94 0.24 -12.79
CA GLN A 76 -9.72 -0.99 -12.76
C GLN A 76 -9.49 -1.75 -11.45
N LEU A 77 -8.21 -1.96 -11.06
CA LEU A 77 -7.87 -2.62 -9.81
C LEU A 77 -8.42 -1.84 -8.60
N GLY A 78 -8.27 -0.51 -8.61
CA GLY A 78 -8.75 0.35 -7.53
C GLY A 78 -10.26 0.34 -7.33
N VAL A 79 -11.05 0.42 -8.40
CA VAL A 79 -12.51 0.38 -8.31
C VAL A 79 -13.00 -0.98 -7.81
N VAL A 80 -12.36 -2.09 -8.23
CA VAL A 80 -12.72 -3.43 -7.73
C VAL A 80 -12.41 -3.59 -6.24
N ALA A 81 -11.25 -3.13 -5.77
CA ALA A 81 -10.93 -3.14 -4.34
C ALA A 81 -11.89 -2.26 -3.52
N ALA A 82 -12.28 -1.10 -4.05
CA ALA A 82 -13.24 -0.21 -3.42
C ALA A 82 -14.65 -0.83 -3.33
N ARG A 83 -15.10 -1.57 -4.36
CA ARG A 83 -16.38 -2.31 -4.32
C ARG A 83 -16.41 -3.33 -3.20
N GLU A 84 -15.34 -4.09 -3.01
CA GLU A 84 -15.23 -5.04 -1.90
C GLU A 84 -15.34 -4.31 -0.56
N ALA A 85 -14.56 -3.24 -0.35
CA ALA A 85 -14.56 -2.50 0.91
C ALA A 85 -15.92 -1.82 1.22
N VAL A 86 -16.55 -1.21 0.21
CA VAL A 86 -17.87 -0.57 0.32
C VAL A 86 -18.92 -1.62 0.66
N SER A 87 -18.92 -2.76 -0.03
CA SER A 87 -19.83 -3.88 0.29
C SER A 87 -19.59 -4.41 1.70
N HIS A 88 -18.32 -4.58 2.08
CA HIS A 88 -17.93 -5.11 3.39
C HIS A 88 -18.38 -4.19 4.54
N SER A 89 -18.29 -2.87 4.36
CA SER A 89 -18.74 -1.88 5.34
C SER A 89 -20.26 -1.69 5.44
N ARG A 90 -20.98 -2.14 4.41
CA ARG A 90 -22.44 -2.00 4.25
C ARG A 90 -22.94 -0.55 4.25
N ILE A 91 -22.06 0.43 4.01
CA ILE A 91 -22.42 1.87 4.04
C ILE A 91 -23.53 2.27 3.06
N ILE A 92 -23.73 1.49 1.99
CA ILE A 92 -24.79 1.75 0.99
C ILE A 92 -26.17 1.32 1.50
N GLU A 93 -26.24 0.29 2.34
CA GLU A 93 -27.49 -0.25 2.87
C GLU A 93 -28.13 0.69 3.90
N ASP A 94 -27.30 1.46 4.61
CA ASP A 94 -27.70 2.25 5.79
C ASP A 94 -28.18 3.67 5.45
N GLN A 95 -28.42 3.99 4.18
CA GLN A 95 -28.89 5.30 3.71
C GLN A 95 -28.08 6.50 4.26
N VAL A 96 -26.76 6.35 4.36
CA VAL A 96 -25.87 7.43 4.83
C VAL A 96 -25.98 8.69 3.95
N ASP A 97 -25.75 9.86 4.54
CA ASP A 97 -25.73 11.12 3.77
C ASP A 97 -24.54 11.12 2.81
N LYS A 98 -24.80 10.91 1.52
CA LYS A 98 -23.77 10.85 0.48
C LYS A 98 -22.97 12.14 0.33
N ASN A 99 -23.48 13.28 0.79
CA ASN A 99 -22.72 14.54 0.82
C ASN A 99 -21.63 14.57 1.89
N ARG A 100 -21.67 13.58 2.79
CA ARG A 100 -20.73 13.37 3.89
C ARG A 100 -19.84 12.15 3.69
N VAL A 101 -19.93 11.50 2.52
CA VAL A 101 -19.05 10.40 2.12
C VAL A 101 -18.03 10.93 1.11
N GLY A 102 -16.75 10.89 1.48
CA GLY A 102 -15.63 11.26 0.60
C GLY A 102 -14.95 10.06 -0.03
N VAL A 103 -14.06 10.32 -0.98
CA VAL A 103 -13.16 9.34 -1.58
C VAL A 103 -11.74 9.93 -1.67
N ILE A 104 -10.78 9.34 -0.98
CA ILE A 104 -9.39 9.81 -0.99
C ILE A 104 -8.48 8.65 -1.34
N TRP A 105 -7.73 8.78 -2.43
CA TRP A 105 -7.02 7.65 -3.03
C TRP A 105 -5.55 7.97 -3.24
N GLY A 106 -4.68 6.97 -3.16
CA GLY A 106 -3.27 7.09 -3.50
C GLY A 106 -2.94 6.39 -4.83
N SER A 107 -2.13 7.02 -5.66
CA SER A 107 -1.47 6.37 -6.80
C SER A 107 -0.15 7.09 -7.05
N GLY A 108 0.95 6.34 -7.16
CA GLY A 108 2.27 6.93 -7.32
C GLY A 108 2.52 7.42 -8.74
N ILE A 109 2.06 6.66 -9.74
CA ILE A 109 2.37 6.93 -11.16
C ILE A 109 1.10 7.08 -12.01
N GLY A 110 -0.06 6.60 -11.56
CA GLY A 110 -1.31 6.71 -12.30
C GLY A 110 -1.37 5.75 -13.49
N GLY A 111 -2.01 6.17 -14.58
CA GLY A 111 -2.24 5.35 -15.76
C GLY A 111 -1.05 5.28 -16.71
N LEU A 112 0.04 4.64 -16.26
CA LEU A 112 1.29 4.52 -17.00
C LEU A 112 1.14 3.68 -18.28
N GLU A 113 0.35 2.61 -18.24
CA GLU A 113 0.07 1.76 -19.40
C GLU A 113 -0.63 2.56 -20.51
N THR A 114 -1.65 3.36 -20.12
CA THR A 114 -2.32 4.26 -21.05
C THR A 114 -1.34 5.26 -21.66
N PHE A 115 -0.51 5.92 -20.84
CA PHE A 115 0.48 6.87 -21.33
C PHE A 115 1.44 6.23 -22.35
N GLU A 116 2.02 5.08 -21.99
CA GLU A 116 2.93 4.32 -22.85
C GLU A 116 2.26 3.96 -24.18
N THR A 117 1.05 3.41 -24.13
CA THR A 117 0.33 2.96 -25.33
C THR A 117 0.04 4.12 -26.29
N GLU A 118 -0.43 5.24 -25.76
CA GLU A 118 -0.81 6.41 -26.55
C GLU A 118 0.42 7.09 -27.17
N VAL A 119 1.52 7.24 -26.42
CA VAL A 119 2.76 7.83 -26.92
C VAL A 119 3.42 6.93 -27.98
N LEU A 120 3.49 5.61 -27.75
CA LEU A 120 4.02 4.67 -28.73
C LEU A 120 3.14 4.61 -29.99
N GLY A 121 1.82 4.70 -29.83
CA GLY A 121 0.87 4.78 -30.96
C GLY A 121 1.13 6.01 -31.82
N TRP A 122 1.29 7.18 -31.19
CA TRP A 122 1.65 8.43 -31.87
C TRP A 122 3.01 8.33 -32.57
N ALA A 123 4.04 7.80 -31.91
CA ALA A 123 5.38 7.65 -32.49
C ALA A 123 5.37 6.72 -33.73
N LYS A 124 4.62 5.61 -33.66
CA LYS A 124 4.44 4.67 -34.79
C LYS A 124 3.65 5.26 -35.96
N SER A 125 2.89 6.34 -35.71
CA SER A 125 2.08 7.02 -36.73
C SER A 125 2.81 8.15 -37.43
N GLU A 126 4.14 8.19 -37.37
CA GLU A 126 4.99 9.23 -37.98
C GLU A 126 4.61 10.66 -37.52
N GLY A 127 4.20 10.79 -36.25
CA GLY A 127 3.85 12.07 -35.64
C GLY A 127 2.39 12.51 -35.82
N ILE A 128 1.52 11.70 -36.43
CA ILE A 128 0.10 12.02 -36.59
C ILE A 128 -0.65 11.83 -35.24
N PRO A 129 -1.23 12.87 -34.63
CA PRO A 129 -1.75 12.80 -33.25
C PRO A 129 -3.13 12.10 -33.15
N ARG A 130 -3.17 10.78 -33.31
CA ARG A 130 -4.39 9.95 -33.21
C ARG A 130 -4.64 9.43 -31.79
N PHE A 131 -4.66 10.34 -30.82
CA PHE A 131 -4.89 10.01 -29.41
C PHE A 131 -6.33 9.58 -29.13
N ASN A 132 -6.49 8.63 -28.22
CA ASN A 132 -7.79 8.25 -27.68
C ASN A 132 -8.41 9.43 -26.90
N PRO A 133 -9.69 9.78 -27.09
CA PRO A 133 -10.36 10.82 -26.30
C PRO A 133 -10.32 10.60 -24.79
N PHE A 134 -10.14 9.35 -24.35
CA PHE A 134 -10.00 8.98 -22.94
C PHE A 134 -8.55 8.95 -22.46
N PHE A 135 -7.55 9.35 -23.27
CA PHE A 135 -6.15 9.34 -22.89
C PHE A 135 -5.91 10.07 -21.56
N ILE A 136 -6.25 11.36 -21.50
CA ILE A 136 -6.01 12.17 -20.30
C ILE A 136 -6.81 11.64 -19.09
N PRO A 137 -8.15 11.40 -19.20
CA PRO A 137 -8.89 10.84 -18.07
C PRO A 137 -8.36 9.49 -17.58
N LYS A 138 -7.86 8.61 -18.46
CA LYS A 138 -7.29 7.32 -18.05
C LYS A 138 -5.93 7.45 -17.36
N MET A 139 -5.14 8.47 -17.73
CA MET A 139 -3.76 8.61 -17.32
C MET A 139 -3.61 9.28 -15.95
N ILE A 140 -4.38 10.33 -15.69
CA ILE A 140 -4.19 11.15 -14.49
C ILE A 140 -4.41 10.33 -13.21
N ALA A 141 -3.53 10.50 -12.22
CA ALA A 141 -3.53 9.71 -11.00
C ALA A 141 -4.84 9.86 -10.19
N ASP A 142 -5.49 11.02 -10.30
CA ASP A 142 -6.70 11.39 -9.58
C ASP A 142 -8.01 10.83 -10.15
N ILE A 143 -7.96 10.05 -11.25
CA ILE A 143 -9.20 9.56 -11.85
C ILE A 143 -9.86 8.43 -11.05
N THR A 144 -9.09 7.59 -10.34
CA THR A 144 -9.64 6.46 -9.58
C THR A 144 -10.68 6.86 -8.53
N PRO A 145 -10.44 7.85 -7.65
CA PRO A 145 -11.47 8.30 -6.71
C PRO A 145 -12.64 9.00 -7.42
N GLY A 146 -12.42 9.61 -8.60
CA GLY A 146 -13.47 10.09 -9.48
C GLY A 146 -14.44 8.99 -9.92
N HIS A 147 -13.92 7.84 -10.38
CA HIS A 147 -14.74 6.70 -10.75
C HIS A 147 -15.52 6.11 -9.57
N ILE A 148 -14.88 5.97 -8.41
CA ILE A 148 -15.53 5.47 -7.19
C ILE A 148 -16.64 6.43 -6.75
N SER A 149 -16.37 7.74 -6.73
CA SER A 149 -17.35 8.78 -6.39
C SER A 149 -18.56 8.74 -7.33
N MET A 150 -18.33 8.65 -8.65
CA MET A 150 -19.41 8.54 -9.64
C MET A 150 -20.22 7.26 -9.50
N GLU A 151 -19.59 6.13 -9.18
CA GLU A 151 -20.27 4.84 -9.05
C GLU A 151 -21.29 4.84 -7.91
N TYR A 152 -20.95 5.44 -6.77
CA TYR A 152 -21.81 5.44 -5.59
C TYR A 152 -22.58 6.76 -5.37
N GLY A 153 -22.27 7.80 -6.14
CA GLY A 153 -22.85 9.15 -5.97
C GLY A 153 -22.38 9.83 -4.68
N PHE A 154 -21.11 9.65 -4.31
CA PHE A 154 -20.50 10.27 -3.14
C PHE A 154 -20.03 11.70 -3.47
N HIS A 155 -20.45 12.69 -2.68
CA HIS A 155 -20.21 14.11 -2.95
C HIS A 155 -19.30 14.80 -1.91
N GLY A 156 -18.73 14.05 -0.97
CA GLY A 156 -17.74 14.57 -0.01
C GLY A 156 -16.38 14.87 -0.66
N PRO A 157 -15.32 15.07 0.16
CA PRO A 157 -13.97 15.31 -0.35
C PRO A 157 -13.54 14.24 -1.36
N ASN A 158 -13.04 14.64 -2.53
CA ASN A 158 -12.65 13.73 -3.61
C ASN A 158 -11.33 14.20 -4.24
N TYR A 159 -10.24 13.48 -3.97
CA TYR A 159 -8.91 13.79 -4.53
C TYR A 159 -7.93 12.62 -4.40
N THR A 160 -6.74 12.79 -4.98
CA THR A 160 -5.64 11.83 -4.87
C THR A 160 -4.39 12.43 -4.25
N THR A 161 -3.73 11.64 -3.40
CA THR A 161 -2.39 11.91 -2.87
C THR A 161 -1.34 11.25 -3.76
N VAL A 162 -0.25 11.96 -4.04
CA VAL A 162 0.88 11.46 -4.84
C VAL A 162 2.18 11.76 -4.12
N SER A 163 2.75 10.74 -3.48
CA SER A 163 3.99 10.79 -2.70
C SER A 163 4.81 9.51 -2.90
N ALA A 164 4.89 9.07 -4.17
CA ALA A 164 5.53 7.81 -4.58
C ALA A 164 4.97 6.63 -3.77
N CYS A 165 5.83 5.84 -3.12
CA CYS A 165 5.44 4.65 -2.36
C CYS A 165 4.50 4.98 -1.20
N ALA A 166 4.61 6.17 -0.60
CA ALA A 166 3.81 6.59 0.55
C ALA A 166 2.39 7.07 0.18
N SER A 167 2.02 7.08 -1.10
CA SER A 167 0.79 7.73 -1.60
C SER A 167 -0.47 7.30 -0.84
N SER A 168 -0.73 5.98 -0.73
CA SER A 168 -1.93 5.48 -0.05
C SER A 168 -1.87 5.58 1.48
N ALA A 169 -0.69 5.54 2.10
CA ALA A 169 -0.55 5.84 3.52
C ALA A 169 -0.86 7.33 3.80
N ASN A 170 -0.40 8.24 2.94
CA ASN A 170 -0.79 9.64 2.97
C ASN A 170 -2.31 9.81 2.79
N ALA A 171 -2.95 9.05 1.89
CA ALA A 171 -4.40 9.09 1.72
C ALA A 171 -5.14 8.72 3.02
N LEU A 172 -4.68 7.68 3.74
CA LEU A 172 -5.26 7.27 5.02
C LEU A 172 -5.13 8.35 6.10
N ILE A 173 -3.97 9.00 6.19
CA ILE A 173 -3.69 10.07 7.16
C ILE A 173 -4.56 11.30 6.84
N ASP A 174 -4.65 11.69 5.58
CA ASP A 174 -5.52 12.77 5.09
C ASP A 174 -7.00 12.50 5.41
N ALA A 175 -7.46 11.27 5.14
CA ALA A 175 -8.81 10.83 5.45
C ALA A 175 -9.10 10.88 6.96
N LYS A 176 -8.16 10.40 7.79
CA LYS A 176 -8.23 10.53 9.26
C LYS A 176 -8.42 12.00 9.64
N MET A 177 -7.53 12.89 9.21
CA MET A 177 -7.59 14.31 9.56
C MET A 177 -8.93 14.95 9.18
N LEU A 178 -9.46 14.67 7.99
CA LEU A 178 -10.75 15.22 7.54
C LEU A 178 -11.93 14.69 8.36
N LEU A 179 -11.93 13.42 8.76
CA LEU A 179 -12.94 12.84 9.65
C LEU A 179 -12.84 13.44 11.07
N GLN A 180 -11.63 13.56 11.62
CA GLN A 180 -11.39 14.18 12.93
C GLN A 180 -11.88 15.63 12.99
N LEU A 181 -11.72 16.38 11.89
CA LEU A 181 -12.18 17.76 11.72
C LEU A 181 -13.67 17.86 11.34
N GLY A 182 -14.39 16.73 11.22
CA GLY A 182 -15.80 16.69 10.86
C GLY A 182 -16.10 17.16 9.43
N LYS A 183 -15.14 17.07 8.50
CA LYS A 183 -15.32 17.43 7.08
C LYS A 183 -16.02 16.35 6.27
N ALA A 184 -16.00 15.12 6.76
CA ALA A 184 -16.79 13.98 6.28
C ALA A 184 -17.24 13.15 7.49
N ASP A 185 -18.15 12.20 7.27
CA ASP A 185 -18.52 11.18 8.25
C ASP A 185 -18.01 9.79 7.85
N VAL A 186 -17.84 9.55 6.54
CA VAL A 186 -17.21 8.35 5.96
C VAL A 186 -16.24 8.78 4.86
N ILE A 187 -15.11 8.11 4.73
CA ILE A 187 -14.22 8.25 3.58
C ILE A 187 -13.87 6.86 3.05
N VAL A 188 -14.16 6.62 1.77
CA VAL A 188 -13.63 5.49 1.01
C VAL A 188 -12.17 5.80 0.70
N CYS A 189 -11.26 5.19 1.43
CA CYS A 189 -9.84 5.51 1.36
C CYS A 189 -9.04 4.34 0.82
N GLY A 190 -7.99 4.60 0.03
CA GLY A 190 -7.16 3.50 -0.45
C GLY A 190 -6.06 3.91 -1.39
N GLY A 191 -5.67 2.98 -2.26
CA GLY A 191 -4.71 3.24 -3.31
C GLY A 191 -4.59 2.08 -4.28
N SER A 192 -4.07 2.40 -5.46
CA SER A 192 -3.86 1.45 -6.55
C SER A 192 -2.60 1.79 -7.32
N GLU A 193 -1.97 0.76 -7.90
CA GLU A 193 -0.89 0.94 -8.86
C GLU A 193 -0.86 -0.22 -9.87
N ALA A 194 -0.56 0.09 -11.12
CA ALA A 194 -0.35 -0.88 -12.20
C ALA A 194 0.86 -0.49 -13.06
N ALA A 195 2.04 -0.46 -12.44
CA ALA A 195 3.28 0.00 -13.08
C ALA A 195 4.12 -1.12 -13.73
N VAL A 196 3.61 -2.37 -13.77
CA VAL A 196 4.26 -3.50 -14.46
C VAL A 196 4.06 -3.34 -15.97
N THR A 197 4.72 -2.31 -16.52
CA THR A 197 4.73 -1.95 -17.94
C THR A 197 6.18 -1.89 -18.43
N ALA A 198 6.38 -1.80 -19.75
CA ALA A 198 7.72 -1.68 -20.30
C ALA A 198 8.44 -0.42 -19.77
N SER A 199 7.75 0.71 -19.70
CA SER A 199 8.29 1.98 -19.18
C SER A 199 8.57 1.93 -17.69
N GLY A 200 7.67 1.31 -16.90
CA GLY A 200 7.87 1.15 -15.46
C GLY A 200 9.08 0.29 -15.15
N MET A 201 9.12 -0.93 -15.72
CA MET A 201 10.23 -1.86 -15.55
C MET A 201 11.54 -1.31 -16.09
N GLY A 202 11.52 -0.63 -17.24
CA GLY A 202 12.69 -0.01 -17.85
C GLY A 202 13.23 1.15 -17.01
N GLY A 203 12.35 2.04 -16.54
CA GLY A 203 12.70 3.18 -15.70
C GLY A 203 13.36 2.77 -14.39
N PHE A 204 12.73 1.86 -13.64
CA PHE A 204 13.29 1.40 -12.37
C PHE A 204 14.59 0.59 -12.54
N ASN A 205 14.74 -0.17 -13.63
CA ASN A 205 16.01 -0.81 -13.99
C ASN A 205 17.12 0.19 -14.31
N SER A 206 16.79 1.30 -14.97
CA SER A 206 17.76 2.34 -15.34
C SER A 206 18.35 3.03 -14.10
N MET A 207 17.58 3.12 -13.02
CA MET A 207 18.05 3.64 -11.72
C MET A 207 18.55 2.54 -10.77
N MET A 208 18.68 1.30 -11.24
CA MET A 208 19.20 0.15 -10.48
C MET A 208 18.41 -0.15 -9.19
N ALA A 209 17.10 0.10 -9.21
CA ALA A 209 16.25 -0.10 -8.03
C ALA A 209 15.61 -1.50 -7.96
N LEU A 210 15.51 -2.19 -9.10
CA LEU A 210 14.93 -3.54 -9.17
C LEU A 210 15.97 -4.63 -8.93
N SER A 211 15.55 -5.70 -8.25
CA SER A 211 16.30 -6.95 -8.23
C SER A 211 16.49 -7.49 -9.67
N THR A 212 17.65 -8.08 -9.93
CA THR A 212 17.98 -8.69 -11.24
C THR A 212 18.17 -10.20 -11.16
N ARG A 213 17.71 -10.82 -10.07
CA ARG A 213 17.75 -12.27 -9.77
C ARG A 213 16.76 -13.07 -10.62
N ASN A 214 16.95 -13.07 -11.93
CA ASN A 214 16.04 -13.73 -12.88
C ASN A 214 16.08 -15.25 -12.79
N ASP A 215 17.22 -15.82 -12.40
CA ASP A 215 17.46 -17.25 -12.21
C ASP A 215 16.74 -17.83 -11.00
N ASP A 216 16.48 -17.01 -9.98
CA ASP A 216 15.71 -17.38 -8.79
C ASP A 216 14.72 -16.28 -8.39
N TYR A 217 13.84 -15.92 -9.33
CA TYR A 217 12.88 -14.82 -9.14
C TYR A 217 11.93 -15.04 -7.96
N LYS A 218 11.68 -16.29 -7.55
CA LYS A 218 10.75 -16.61 -6.44
C LYS A 218 11.26 -16.11 -5.09
N THR A 219 12.58 -15.99 -4.95
CA THR A 219 13.25 -15.54 -3.73
C THR A 219 13.86 -14.15 -3.87
N ALA A 220 13.61 -13.45 -4.99
CA ALA A 220 14.20 -12.15 -5.27
C ALA A 220 13.77 -11.07 -4.28
N SER A 221 12.51 -11.08 -3.84
CA SER A 221 12.06 -10.22 -2.74
C SER A 221 12.42 -10.89 -1.43
N ARG A 222 13.50 -10.42 -0.80
CA ARG A 222 14.09 -10.97 0.42
C ARG A 222 14.47 -9.84 1.40
N PRO A 223 13.48 -9.11 1.93
CA PRO A 223 13.73 -8.05 2.90
C PRO A 223 14.62 -8.55 4.05
N PHE A 224 15.59 -7.72 4.45
CA PHE A 224 16.55 -7.97 5.54
C PHE A 224 17.58 -9.10 5.31
N ASP A 225 17.44 -9.90 4.25
CA ASP A 225 18.45 -10.90 3.87
C ASP A 225 19.72 -10.21 3.36
N LYS A 226 20.90 -10.74 3.73
CA LYS A 226 22.19 -10.19 3.33
C LYS A 226 22.36 -10.05 1.81
N ASP A 227 21.75 -10.94 1.03
CA ASP A 227 21.93 -11.01 -0.43
C ASP A 227 20.82 -10.27 -1.21
N ARG A 228 20.06 -9.38 -0.56
CA ARG A 228 19.07 -8.53 -1.23
C ARG A 228 19.73 -7.55 -2.21
N ASP A 229 19.17 -7.43 -3.42
CA ASP A 229 19.78 -6.66 -4.51
C ASP A 229 18.86 -5.59 -5.13
N GLY A 230 17.70 -5.34 -4.51
CA GLY A 230 16.71 -4.39 -5.00
C GLY A 230 15.28 -4.89 -4.75
N PHE A 231 14.30 -4.00 -4.95
CA PHE A 231 12.90 -4.39 -4.76
C PHE A 231 12.37 -5.18 -5.96
N VAL A 232 11.30 -5.95 -5.74
CA VAL A 232 10.55 -6.62 -6.81
C VAL A 232 9.30 -5.82 -7.09
N LEU A 233 9.12 -5.32 -8.32
CA LEU A 233 7.95 -4.52 -8.66
C LEU A 233 6.68 -5.37 -8.60
N GLY A 234 5.61 -4.83 -8.01
CA GLY A 234 4.29 -5.42 -8.04
C GLY A 234 3.21 -4.42 -8.42
N GLU A 235 2.00 -4.94 -8.60
CA GLU A 235 0.79 -4.16 -8.87
C GLU A 235 -0.38 -4.65 -8.00
N GLY A 236 -1.39 -3.80 -7.82
CA GLY A 236 -2.55 -4.11 -7.00
C GLY A 236 -3.27 -2.88 -6.50
N ALA A 237 -4.24 -3.10 -5.62
CA ALA A 237 -5.01 -2.07 -4.97
C ALA A 237 -5.50 -2.52 -3.59
N GLY A 238 -5.74 -1.56 -2.71
CA GLY A 238 -6.41 -1.78 -1.44
C GLY A 238 -7.37 -0.65 -1.12
N CYS A 239 -8.37 -0.94 -0.30
CA CYS A 239 -9.31 0.05 0.19
C CYS A 239 -9.67 -0.24 1.65
N ILE A 240 -9.76 0.82 2.45
CA ILE A 240 -10.26 0.83 3.82
C ILE A 240 -11.37 1.88 3.90
N ILE A 241 -12.51 1.49 4.47
CA ILE A 241 -13.60 2.41 4.81
C ILE A 241 -13.30 2.97 6.18
N LEU A 242 -12.94 4.26 6.20
CA LEU A 242 -12.73 5.03 7.42
C LEU A 242 -14.00 5.79 7.77
N GLU A 243 -14.38 5.74 9.03
CA GLU A 243 -15.66 6.27 9.50
C GLU A 243 -15.50 6.95 10.85
N GLU A 244 -16.26 8.03 11.05
CA GLU A 244 -16.34 8.70 12.34
C GLU A 244 -17.00 7.76 13.38
N TYR A 245 -16.39 7.63 14.56
CA TYR A 245 -16.77 6.60 15.53
C TYR A 245 -18.23 6.66 15.99
N GLU A 246 -18.77 7.84 16.30
CA GLU A 246 -20.16 7.94 16.73
C GLU A 246 -21.14 7.72 15.56
N HIS A 247 -20.77 8.12 14.34
CA HIS A 247 -21.50 7.76 13.12
C HIS A 247 -21.55 6.23 12.91
N ALA A 248 -20.41 5.54 13.01
CA ALA A 248 -20.32 4.08 12.89
C ALA A 248 -21.20 3.39 13.94
N LYS A 249 -21.15 3.83 15.19
CA LYS A 249 -22.00 3.31 16.27
C LYS A 249 -23.49 3.54 16.00
N LYS A 250 -23.85 4.75 15.55
CA LYS A 250 -25.26 5.12 15.30
C LYS A 250 -25.90 4.23 14.24
N ARG A 251 -25.17 3.84 13.20
CA ARG A 251 -25.67 2.91 12.17
C ARG A 251 -25.47 1.42 12.52
N GLY A 252 -24.87 1.10 13.66
CA GLY A 252 -24.59 -0.28 14.07
C GLY A 252 -23.54 -0.98 13.20
N ALA A 253 -22.57 -0.22 12.69
CA ALA A 253 -21.48 -0.76 11.89
C ALA A 253 -20.64 -1.76 12.69
N THR A 254 -20.13 -2.80 12.03
CA THR A 254 -19.02 -3.59 12.57
C THR A 254 -17.78 -2.71 12.57
N ILE A 255 -17.11 -2.62 13.71
CA ILE A 255 -15.88 -1.84 13.86
C ILE A 255 -14.70 -2.79 14.08
N TYR A 256 -13.73 -2.72 13.18
CA TYR A 256 -12.59 -3.64 13.14
C TYR A 256 -11.42 -3.18 14.02
N ALA A 257 -11.10 -1.88 13.95
CA ALA A 257 -10.09 -1.23 14.76
C ALA A 257 -10.28 0.30 14.70
N GLU A 258 -9.61 1.02 15.60
CA GLU A 258 -9.42 2.46 15.49
C GLU A 258 -8.16 2.77 14.67
N LEU A 259 -8.24 3.71 13.74
CA LEU A 259 -7.06 4.33 13.12
C LEU A 259 -6.63 5.49 14.04
N ALA A 260 -5.83 5.14 15.04
CA ALA A 260 -5.51 6.03 16.16
C ALA A 260 -4.42 7.06 15.80
N GLY A 261 -3.43 6.69 14.99
CA GLY A 261 -2.28 7.55 14.67
C GLY A 261 -1.98 7.66 13.17
N GLY A 262 -1.50 8.83 12.77
CA GLY A 262 -0.92 9.13 11.46
C GLY A 262 0.33 9.98 11.60
N GLY A 263 1.47 9.44 11.17
CA GLY A 263 2.75 10.12 11.19
C GLY A 263 3.21 10.53 9.80
N LEU A 264 3.76 11.74 9.70
CA LEU A 264 4.37 12.28 8.48
C LEU A 264 5.76 12.82 8.79
N SER A 265 6.72 12.57 7.91
CA SER A 265 8.03 13.22 7.96
C SER A 265 8.63 13.33 6.55
N ALA A 266 9.73 14.08 6.43
CA ALA A 266 10.53 14.12 5.22
C ALA A 266 12.00 13.88 5.53
N ASP A 267 12.70 13.16 4.65
CA ASP A 267 14.14 12.95 4.80
C ASP A 267 14.95 14.22 4.50
N ALA A 268 14.47 15.05 3.56
CA ALA A 268 15.18 16.24 3.06
C ALA A 268 16.65 15.97 2.68
N TYR A 269 16.92 14.80 2.09
CA TYR A 269 18.27 14.27 1.90
C TYR A 269 18.61 13.97 0.43
N HIS A 270 17.95 12.99 -0.18
CA HIS A 270 18.23 12.55 -1.55
C HIS A 270 16.92 12.20 -2.27
N MET A 271 16.93 12.26 -3.61
CA MET A 271 15.74 11.98 -4.42
C MET A 271 15.25 10.54 -4.28
N THR A 272 16.15 9.59 -4.05
CA THR A 272 15.82 8.14 -4.07
C THR A 272 16.44 7.34 -2.93
N ALA A 273 17.43 7.91 -2.23
CA ALA A 273 18.13 7.20 -1.16
C ALA A 273 17.57 7.71 0.18
N PRO A 274 17.31 6.82 1.15
CA PRO A 274 16.86 7.25 2.46
C PRO A 274 17.95 8.01 3.20
N HIS A 275 17.58 8.78 4.21
CA HIS A 275 18.56 9.36 5.13
C HIS A 275 19.42 8.25 5.77
N PRO A 276 20.77 8.34 5.77
CA PRO A 276 21.65 7.24 6.18
C PRO A 276 21.49 6.83 7.65
N GLU A 277 21.12 7.77 8.52
CA GLU A 277 20.81 7.50 9.94
C GLU A 277 19.35 7.08 10.20
N GLY A 278 18.54 6.87 9.15
CA GLY A 278 17.12 6.57 9.29
C GLY A 278 16.31 7.69 9.93
N LEU A 279 16.74 8.95 9.83
CA LEU A 279 16.13 10.08 10.53
C LEU A 279 14.64 10.25 10.19
N GLY A 280 14.27 10.23 8.92
CA GLY A 280 12.87 10.37 8.54
C GLY A 280 12.01 9.18 8.96
N ALA A 281 12.52 7.95 8.87
CA ALA A 281 11.89 6.75 9.40
C ALA A 281 11.65 6.84 10.93
N TYR A 282 12.65 7.33 11.68
CA TYR A 282 12.50 7.58 13.12
C TYR A 282 11.44 8.65 13.41
N LEU A 283 11.50 9.80 12.70
CA LEU A 283 10.58 10.90 12.92
C LEU A 283 9.14 10.53 12.56
N VAL A 284 8.92 9.80 11.47
CA VAL A 284 7.56 9.45 11.05
C VAL A 284 6.89 8.51 12.05
N MET A 285 7.62 7.51 12.55
CA MET A 285 7.09 6.58 13.55
C MET A 285 6.86 7.31 14.89
N LYS A 286 7.80 8.16 15.33
CA LYS A 286 7.62 9.02 16.52
C LYS A 286 6.38 9.90 16.41
N ASN A 287 6.20 10.59 15.28
CA ASN A 287 5.04 11.45 15.05
C ASN A 287 3.73 10.64 15.03
N CYS A 288 3.76 9.41 14.52
CA CYS A 288 2.61 8.51 14.52
C CYS A 288 2.20 8.09 15.95
N LEU A 289 3.18 7.74 16.79
CA LEU A 289 2.95 7.42 18.21
C LEU A 289 2.42 8.62 18.99
N GLU A 290 2.99 9.82 18.76
CA GLU A 290 2.53 11.06 19.37
C GLU A 290 1.08 11.42 18.99
N ASP A 291 0.72 11.28 17.71
CA ASP A 291 -0.65 11.52 17.22
C ASP A 291 -1.65 10.48 17.79
N ALA A 292 -1.21 9.24 18.01
CA ALA A 292 -2.01 8.19 18.64
C ALA A 292 -2.12 8.31 20.16
N GLY A 293 -1.27 9.12 20.80
CA GLY A 293 -1.14 9.14 22.27
C GLY A 293 -0.67 7.80 22.85
N VAL A 294 0.21 7.09 22.12
CA VAL A 294 0.72 5.75 22.45
C VAL A 294 2.22 5.85 22.78
N THR A 295 2.68 5.17 23.82
CA THR A 295 4.11 5.11 24.14
C THR A 295 4.82 4.00 23.37
N PRO A 296 6.14 4.10 23.11
CA PRO A 296 6.88 3.07 22.37
C PRO A 296 6.71 1.64 22.93
N ASP A 297 6.59 1.49 24.25
CA ASP A 297 6.43 0.21 24.96
C ASP A 297 5.03 -0.44 24.80
N GLU A 298 4.07 0.27 24.23
CA GLU A 298 2.73 -0.26 23.95
C GLU A 298 2.62 -0.88 22.54
N VAL A 299 3.61 -0.70 21.66
CA VAL A 299 3.56 -1.23 20.28
C VAL A 299 3.72 -2.75 20.30
N ASP A 300 2.86 -3.51 19.61
CA ASP A 300 2.98 -4.98 19.57
C ASP A 300 3.58 -5.49 18.25
N HIS A 301 3.35 -4.74 17.16
CA HIS A 301 3.72 -5.13 15.81
C HIS A 301 4.01 -3.91 14.91
N ILE A 302 5.01 -4.07 14.03
CA ILE A 302 5.26 -3.14 12.91
C ILE A 302 5.30 -3.94 11.61
N ASN A 303 4.37 -3.66 10.70
CA ASN A 303 4.50 -4.04 9.30
C ASN A 303 5.42 -3.01 8.63
N MET A 304 6.66 -3.40 8.40
CA MET A 304 7.72 -2.54 7.90
C MET A 304 7.52 -2.15 6.44
N HIS A 305 8.21 -1.09 6.03
CA HIS A 305 8.35 -0.78 4.62
C HIS A 305 9.23 -1.83 3.90
N GLY A 306 10.34 -2.26 4.49
CA GLY A 306 11.15 -3.45 4.11
C GLY A 306 11.11 -3.80 2.62
N THR A 307 11.76 -3.00 1.78
CA THR A 307 11.66 -3.09 0.32
C THR A 307 12.61 -4.10 -0.30
N SER A 308 13.41 -4.82 0.49
CA SER A 308 14.48 -5.68 -0.03
C SER A 308 15.59 -4.85 -0.70
N THR A 309 15.80 -3.62 -0.23
CA THR A 309 16.87 -2.74 -0.72
C THR A 309 18.01 -2.66 0.30
N PRO A 310 19.28 -2.60 -0.14
CA PRO A 310 20.42 -2.57 0.79
C PRO A 310 20.34 -1.42 1.81
N LEU A 311 19.99 -0.22 1.35
CA LEU A 311 19.96 0.98 2.20
C LEU A 311 18.67 1.09 3.03
N GLY A 312 17.51 0.82 2.43
CA GLY A 312 16.21 1.04 3.07
C GLY A 312 16.00 0.13 4.27
N ASP A 313 16.27 -1.17 4.11
CA ASP A 313 16.06 -2.17 5.15
C ASP A 313 16.94 -1.92 6.38
N ILE A 314 18.18 -1.46 6.19
CA ILE A 314 19.09 -1.08 7.28
C ILE A 314 18.58 0.19 7.98
N ALA A 315 18.26 1.23 7.22
CA ALA A 315 17.82 2.51 7.77
C ALA A 315 16.54 2.37 8.60
N GLU A 316 15.58 1.56 8.13
CA GLU A 316 14.34 1.29 8.84
C GLU A 316 14.58 0.48 10.12
N SER A 317 15.36 -0.61 10.04
CA SER A 317 15.68 -1.45 11.21
C SER A 317 16.34 -0.65 12.33
N ASN A 318 17.31 0.21 11.97
CA ASN A 318 17.99 1.10 12.92
C ASN A 318 17.03 2.14 13.52
N ALA A 319 16.10 2.68 12.73
CA ALA A 319 15.10 3.62 13.21
C ALA A 319 14.14 2.97 14.22
N ILE A 320 13.73 1.72 13.99
CA ILE A 320 12.87 0.96 14.92
C ILE A 320 13.61 0.71 16.23
N ALA A 321 14.83 0.16 16.18
CA ALA A 321 15.65 -0.10 17.36
C ALA A 321 15.88 1.18 18.18
N ARG A 322 16.14 2.31 17.51
CA ARG A 322 16.29 3.60 18.16
C ARG A 322 15.01 4.10 18.83
N LEU A 323 13.86 3.94 18.18
CA LEU A 323 12.59 4.47 18.68
C LEU A 323 12.04 3.66 19.86
N LEU A 324 12.06 2.33 19.73
CA LEU A 324 11.47 1.43 20.73
C LEU A 324 12.45 1.05 21.84
N GLY A 325 13.76 1.25 21.65
CA GLY A 325 14.78 0.83 22.61
C GLY A 325 14.75 -0.68 22.82
N GLU A 326 14.85 -1.14 24.07
CA GLU A 326 14.80 -2.58 24.39
C GLU A 326 13.47 -3.25 23.98
N HIS A 327 12.37 -2.49 23.94
CA HIS A 327 11.06 -3.02 23.52
C HIS A 327 11.06 -3.47 22.06
N ALA A 328 12.00 -2.98 21.23
CA ALA A 328 12.15 -3.42 19.84
C ALA A 328 12.35 -4.94 19.71
N PHE A 329 12.93 -5.57 20.73
CA PHE A 329 13.26 -7.00 20.74
C PHE A 329 12.11 -7.89 21.27
N ASP A 330 11.06 -7.28 21.82
CA ASP A 330 9.90 -7.98 22.37
C ASP A 330 8.70 -7.98 21.40
N ILE A 331 8.79 -7.24 20.28
CA ILE A 331 7.74 -7.13 19.27
C ILE A 331 7.98 -8.06 18.08
N GLN A 332 6.96 -8.28 17.26
CA GLN A 332 7.14 -8.94 15.97
C GLN A 332 7.16 -7.86 14.89
N ILE A 333 8.16 -7.89 14.01
CA ILE A 333 8.19 -7.04 12.83
C ILE A 333 8.19 -7.92 11.59
N ASN A 334 7.67 -7.44 10.47
CA ASN A 334 7.73 -8.19 9.22
C ASN A 334 7.79 -7.26 8.01
N SER A 335 8.04 -7.82 6.83
CA SER A 335 7.74 -7.18 5.56
C SER A 335 6.93 -8.11 4.66
N THR A 336 5.68 -7.74 4.44
CA THR A 336 4.79 -8.46 3.52
C THR A 336 5.16 -8.27 2.05
N LYS A 337 6.05 -7.31 1.72
CA LYS A 337 6.62 -7.16 0.37
C LYS A 337 7.49 -8.36 -0.04
N SER A 338 7.95 -9.16 0.91
CA SER A 338 8.56 -10.47 0.64
C SER A 338 7.63 -11.37 -0.19
N MET A 339 6.31 -11.23 -0.02
CA MET A 339 5.27 -11.98 -0.72
C MET A 339 4.64 -11.17 -1.86
N THR A 340 4.24 -9.93 -1.60
CA THR A 340 3.49 -9.12 -2.58
C THR A 340 4.37 -8.44 -3.61
N GLY A 341 5.68 -8.39 -3.39
CA GLY A 341 6.52 -7.38 -4.04
C GLY A 341 6.12 -5.97 -3.58
N HIS A 342 6.67 -4.97 -4.24
CA HIS A 342 6.44 -3.57 -3.94
C HIS A 342 5.39 -2.97 -4.88
N LEU A 343 4.19 -2.73 -4.34
CA LEU A 343 3.03 -2.18 -5.05
C LEU A 343 3.04 -0.64 -5.18
N LEU A 344 4.21 0.00 -5.03
CA LEU A 344 4.41 1.44 -5.13
C LEU A 344 3.32 2.24 -4.39
N GLY A 345 2.53 3.07 -5.08
CA GLY A 345 1.50 3.92 -4.47
C GLY A 345 0.40 3.15 -3.74
N ALA A 346 0.16 1.88 -4.07
CA ALA A 346 -0.78 1.04 -3.34
C ALA A 346 -0.19 0.41 -2.07
N ALA A 347 1.15 0.38 -1.92
CA ALA A 347 1.88 -0.26 -0.80
C ALA A 347 1.31 0.08 0.58
N GLY A 348 1.09 1.36 0.86
CA GLY A 348 0.62 1.80 2.16
C GLY A 348 -0.71 1.21 2.59
N VAL A 349 -1.70 1.13 1.69
CA VAL A 349 -3.03 0.59 2.06
C VAL A 349 -3.03 -0.93 2.20
N ILE A 350 -2.37 -1.70 1.32
CA ILE A 350 -2.40 -3.16 1.49
C ILE A 350 -1.57 -3.61 2.70
N GLU A 351 -0.51 -2.89 3.03
CA GLU A 351 0.26 -3.10 4.27
C GLU A 351 -0.52 -2.67 5.52
N ALA A 352 -1.31 -1.59 5.43
CA ALA A 352 -2.25 -1.21 6.48
C ALA A 352 -3.34 -2.29 6.69
N ILE A 353 -3.84 -2.90 5.62
CA ILE A 353 -4.77 -4.04 5.70
C ILE A 353 -4.09 -5.26 6.34
N ALA A 354 -2.82 -5.53 6.03
CA ALA A 354 -2.06 -6.60 6.68
C ALA A 354 -1.88 -6.32 8.18
N ALA A 355 -1.49 -5.10 8.57
CA ALA A 355 -1.36 -4.69 9.96
C ALA A 355 -2.70 -4.79 10.71
N LEU A 356 -3.81 -4.33 10.11
CA LEU A 356 -5.16 -4.53 10.64
C LEU A 356 -5.48 -6.02 10.82
N GLY A 357 -5.17 -6.85 9.81
CA GLY A 357 -5.38 -8.29 9.88
C GLY A 357 -4.67 -8.94 11.07
N THR A 358 -3.48 -8.46 11.45
CA THR A 358 -2.79 -8.99 12.65
C THR A 358 -3.57 -8.77 13.94
N ILE A 359 -4.24 -7.62 14.09
CA ILE A 359 -5.11 -7.31 15.23
C ILE A 359 -6.35 -8.22 15.21
N LEU A 360 -6.94 -8.41 14.03
CA LEU A 360 -8.18 -9.18 13.86
C LEU A 360 -7.99 -10.68 14.10
N HIS A 361 -6.85 -11.22 13.70
CA HIS A 361 -6.61 -12.66 13.68
C HIS A 361 -5.61 -13.14 14.73
N GLY A 362 -4.87 -12.24 15.38
CA GLY A 362 -3.83 -12.60 16.35
C GLY A 362 -2.68 -13.39 15.71
N ILE A 363 -2.35 -13.08 14.45
CA ILE A 363 -1.31 -13.74 13.66
C ILE A 363 -0.50 -12.67 12.92
N VAL A 364 0.82 -12.74 13.00
CA VAL A 364 1.74 -11.92 12.22
C VAL A 364 2.22 -12.74 11.01
N PRO A 365 1.97 -12.28 9.76
CA PRO A 365 2.48 -12.94 8.56
C PRO A 365 4.02 -12.98 8.53
N PRO A 366 4.62 -13.94 7.81
CA PRO A 366 6.06 -14.05 7.74
C PRO A 366 6.70 -12.96 6.86
N THR A 367 7.97 -12.69 7.11
CA THR A 367 8.89 -12.22 6.07
C THR A 367 9.51 -13.45 5.41
N ILE A 368 9.07 -13.82 4.20
CA ILE A 368 9.62 -14.99 3.49
C ILE A 368 10.99 -14.67 2.85
N ASN A 369 11.69 -15.71 2.41
CA ASN A 369 12.95 -15.64 1.66
C ASN A 369 14.15 -15.11 2.45
N HIS A 370 14.17 -15.29 3.78
CA HIS A 370 15.36 -15.03 4.58
C HIS A 370 16.20 -16.30 4.73
N PHE A 371 17.47 -16.21 4.36
CA PHE A 371 18.44 -17.31 4.35
C PHE A 371 19.72 -16.97 5.12
N THR A 372 20.16 -15.71 5.03
CA THR A 372 21.44 -15.25 5.59
C THR A 372 21.28 -13.92 6.32
N ASP A 373 21.71 -13.89 7.57
CA ASP A 373 21.69 -12.68 8.39
C ASP A 373 22.65 -11.60 7.83
N ASP A 374 22.17 -10.36 7.81
CA ASP A 374 22.98 -9.18 7.50
C ASP A 374 23.62 -8.63 8.77
N GLU A 375 24.96 -8.56 8.79
CA GLU A 375 25.73 -8.07 9.94
C GLU A 375 25.50 -6.58 10.26
N ASN A 376 24.86 -5.84 9.34
CA ASN A 376 24.51 -4.43 9.51
C ASN A 376 23.11 -4.23 10.14
N ILE A 377 22.39 -5.32 10.42
CA ILE A 377 21.08 -5.30 11.07
C ILE A 377 21.23 -5.97 12.45
N ASP A 378 20.65 -5.37 13.50
CA ASP A 378 20.67 -5.97 14.84
C ASP A 378 19.87 -7.27 14.84
N SER A 379 20.58 -8.39 14.92
CA SER A 379 20.03 -9.75 14.92
C SER A 379 19.05 -10.07 16.06
N ARG A 380 18.92 -9.19 17.07
CA ARG A 380 17.93 -9.33 18.14
C ARG A 380 16.52 -8.92 17.71
N LEU A 381 16.38 -8.17 16.62
CA LEU A 381 15.07 -7.82 16.07
C LEU A 381 14.38 -9.06 15.47
N ASP A 382 13.11 -9.28 15.82
CA ASP A 382 12.37 -10.45 15.34
C ASP A 382 11.52 -10.12 14.11
N PHE A 383 12.11 -10.35 12.93
CA PHE A 383 11.51 -10.10 11.61
C PHE A 383 10.47 -11.14 11.16
N THR A 384 10.04 -12.04 12.04
CA THR A 384 9.03 -13.07 11.73
C THR A 384 9.45 -13.89 10.49
N PHE A 385 10.69 -14.36 10.43
CA PHE A 385 11.22 -14.97 9.22
C PHE A 385 10.53 -16.29 8.86
N ASN A 386 10.15 -16.43 7.59
CA ASN A 386 9.67 -17.64 6.89
C ASN A 386 8.37 -18.28 7.37
N HIS A 387 7.97 -18.11 8.63
CA HIS A 387 6.77 -18.69 9.21
C HIS A 387 5.95 -17.67 9.98
N ALA A 388 4.62 -17.68 9.78
CA ALA A 388 3.71 -16.84 10.54
C ALA A 388 3.75 -17.19 12.03
N VAL A 389 3.60 -16.18 12.88
CA VAL A 389 3.63 -16.31 14.34
C VAL A 389 2.28 -15.91 14.93
N LYS A 390 1.77 -16.69 15.89
CA LYS A 390 0.60 -16.30 16.67
C LYS A 390 1.01 -15.32 17.76
N LYS A 391 0.38 -14.14 17.78
CA LYS A 391 0.61 -13.10 18.80
C LYS A 391 -0.67 -12.30 19.02
N ASP A 392 -1.03 -12.03 20.26
CA ASP A 392 -2.13 -11.10 20.56
C ASP A 392 -1.65 -9.68 20.29
N VAL A 393 -2.02 -9.13 19.13
CA VAL A 393 -1.65 -7.78 18.70
C VAL A 393 -2.80 -6.83 19.01
N LYS A 394 -2.53 -5.79 19.79
CA LYS A 394 -3.49 -4.72 20.13
C LYS A 394 -3.13 -3.42 19.42
N ILE A 395 -1.84 -3.15 19.24
CA ILE A 395 -1.34 -1.97 18.54
C ILE A 395 -0.41 -2.40 17.41
N ALA A 396 -0.80 -2.08 16.18
CA ALA A 396 -0.05 -2.39 14.98
C ALA A 396 0.26 -1.12 14.18
N MET A 397 1.50 -0.95 13.76
CA MET A 397 1.94 0.13 12.88
C MET A 397 2.19 -0.39 11.46
N SER A 398 2.02 0.47 10.46
CA SER A 398 2.38 0.19 9.07
C SER A 398 3.21 1.35 8.51
N ASN A 399 4.45 1.05 8.14
CA ASN A 399 5.41 2.02 7.63
C ASN A 399 5.44 2.06 6.10
N THR A 400 5.55 3.25 5.51
CA THR A 400 5.75 3.39 4.07
C THR A 400 6.64 4.57 3.73
N PHE A 401 7.77 4.32 3.07
CA PHE A 401 8.78 5.34 2.77
C PHE A 401 8.98 5.46 1.25
N GLY A 402 8.52 6.57 0.68
CA GLY A 402 8.59 6.84 -0.75
C GLY A 402 9.88 7.50 -1.19
N PHE A 403 10.27 7.23 -2.43
CA PHE A 403 11.19 8.09 -3.18
C PHE A 403 10.72 9.55 -3.10
N GLY A 404 11.68 10.48 -3.09
CA GLY A 404 11.46 11.88 -2.73
C GLY A 404 11.61 12.15 -1.24
N GLY A 405 11.86 11.12 -0.43
CA GLY A 405 11.98 11.22 1.02
C GLY A 405 10.63 11.42 1.69
N HIS A 406 9.56 10.84 1.14
CA HIS A 406 8.20 10.95 1.66
C HIS A 406 7.94 9.83 2.66
N ASN A 407 7.85 10.14 3.95
CA ASN A 407 7.66 9.12 4.97
C ASN A 407 6.25 9.22 5.55
N ALA A 408 5.51 8.11 5.52
CA ALA A 408 4.20 8.00 6.14
C ALA A 408 4.13 6.75 7.04
N CYS A 409 3.42 6.86 8.15
CA CYS A 409 3.15 5.76 9.07
C CYS A 409 1.71 5.86 9.57
N VAL A 410 1.00 4.74 9.63
CA VAL A 410 -0.33 4.66 10.24
C VAL A 410 -0.32 3.66 11.40
N LEU A 411 -1.13 3.92 12.43
CA LEU A 411 -1.23 3.07 13.61
C LEU A 411 -2.69 2.69 13.86
N PHE A 412 -2.93 1.39 13.97
CA PHE A 412 -4.22 0.81 14.34
C PHE A 412 -4.21 0.33 15.79
N LYS A 413 -5.34 0.55 16.48
CA LYS A 413 -5.55 0.13 17.87
C LYS A 413 -6.83 -0.69 17.98
N LYS A 414 -6.75 -1.81 18.69
CA LYS A 414 -7.92 -2.62 19.08
C LYS A 414 -8.82 -1.80 20.02
N LEU A 415 -10.13 -1.85 19.77
CA LEU A 415 -11.15 -1.11 20.53
C LEU A 415 -11.46 -1.71 21.90
#